data_AF-A0A7X8DTJ3-F1
#
_entry.id   AF-A0A7X8DTJ3-F1
#
_cell.length_a   1.000
_cell.length_b   1.000
_cell.length_c   1.000
_cell.angle_alpha   90.00
_cell.angle_beta   90.00
_cell.angle_gamma   90.00
#
_symmetry.space_group_name_H-M   'P 1'
#
loop_
_entity.id
_entity.type
_entity.pdbx_description
1 polymer ?
#
loop_
_entity_poly.entity_id
_entity_poly.type
_entity_poly.pdbx_seq_one_letter_code
_entity_poly.pdbx_strand_id
1 'polypeptide(L)'
;MYVLCYTRQPLDEQIYDYKLAYSMHLAYSNDKNNFEPLNHNSGVLFAKAVENKEDGTLKAKSLRNPYLFHLADNSFGVLAIRTEAEGDPDEDSKGHVLLFTSPDLLHYEEIGLIDLRADVFVADLICYYDSEEQHYVIHWCDEEGNYYRNYSRDLLQPESITEPEKAEPFALATISTDIEGAVPRNVIEVSAAVGERLVRKLTVPINIKMEVPETICASGPEELKSVRAKALYSDGTVDYKAVNWDLDKVDWNVPGRYQITGTVYQERYGFPIAENRADPCIIKWKGKYYFIATNDADGNQSL
;
A
#
# COMPACT_ATOMS: atom_id res chain seq x y z
N MET A 1 -1.31 12.05 -12.32
CA MET A 1 -0.34 10.98 -11.95
C MET A 1 -1.01 9.66 -12.29
N TYR A 2 -0.25 8.64 -12.66
CA TYR A 2 -0.79 7.32 -13.01
C TYR A 2 -0.50 6.31 -11.92
N VAL A 3 -1.46 5.44 -11.64
CA VAL A 3 -1.32 4.34 -10.67
C VAL A 3 -1.56 3.03 -11.41
N LEU A 4 -0.58 2.14 -11.34
CA LEU A 4 -0.65 0.77 -11.83
C LEU A 4 -1.14 -0.15 -10.72
N CYS A 5 -2.18 -0.92 -11.01
CA CYS A 5 -2.68 -2.04 -10.23
C CYS A 5 -2.13 -3.36 -10.79
N TYR A 6 -1.57 -4.21 -9.93
CA TYR A 6 -1.00 -5.50 -10.31
C TYR A 6 -1.07 -6.50 -9.14
N THR A 7 -0.91 -7.77 -9.45
CA THR A 7 -0.51 -8.81 -8.47
C THR A 7 0.94 -9.20 -8.75
N ARG A 8 1.52 -10.10 -7.95
CA ARG A 8 2.85 -10.66 -8.25
C ARG A 8 2.79 -12.14 -8.60
N GLN A 9 3.80 -12.60 -9.31
CA GLN A 9 4.11 -14.02 -9.41
C GLN A 9 4.63 -14.50 -8.05
N PRO A 10 4.04 -15.58 -7.48
CA PRO A 10 4.54 -16.16 -6.25
C PRO A 10 5.95 -16.73 -6.46
N LEU A 11 6.76 -16.64 -5.41
CA LEU A 11 8.07 -17.24 -5.33
C LEU A 11 8.05 -18.38 -4.30
N ASP A 12 9.23 -18.89 -3.94
CA ASP A 12 9.37 -19.80 -2.82
C ASP A 12 8.71 -19.22 -1.55
N GLU A 13 8.14 -20.09 -0.73
CA GLU A 13 7.39 -19.73 0.48
C GLU A 13 8.24 -18.91 1.48
N GLN A 14 9.56 -19.07 1.46
CA GLN A 14 10.49 -18.32 2.31
C GLN A 14 10.82 -16.92 1.77
N ILE A 15 10.43 -16.61 0.53
CA ILE A 15 10.74 -15.36 -0.15
C ILE A 15 9.48 -14.50 -0.31
N TYR A 16 8.48 -15.01 -1.04
CA TYR A 16 7.25 -14.28 -1.33
C TYR A 16 6.13 -15.24 -1.75
N ASP A 17 5.46 -15.81 -0.75
CA ASP A 17 4.46 -16.86 -0.94
C ASP A 17 3.20 -16.40 -1.71
N TYR A 18 2.32 -17.36 -1.99
CA TYR A 18 1.05 -17.12 -2.68
C TYR A 18 0.15 -16.10 -1.97
N LYS A 19 0.09 -16.12 -0.63
CA LYS A 19 -0.78 -15.24 0.14
C LYS A 19 -0.36 -13.78 0.01
N LEU A 20 0.95 -13.54 -0.10
CA LEU A 20 1.51 -12.22 -0.36
C LEU A 20 1.42 -11.83 -1.84
N ALA A 21 1.68 -12.76 -2.75
CA ALA A 21 1.67 -12.51 -4.20
C ALA A 21 0.27 -12.24 -4.76
N TYR A 22 -0.73 -13.00 -4.29
CA TYR A 22 -2.15 -12.87 -4.65
C TYR A 22 -2.87 -11.88 -3.73
N SER A 23 -2.32 -10.67 -3.73
CA SER A 23 -2.85 -9.45 -3.13
C SER A 23 -2.69 -8.33 -4.17
N MET A 24 -3.38 -7.21 -3.98
CA MET A 24 -3.20 -6.08 -4.89
C MET A 24 -1.99 -5.26 -4.47
N HIS A 25 -1.11 -5.01 -5.42
CA HIS A 25 0.04 -4.13 -5.33
C HIS A 25 -0.22 -2.86 -6.13
N LEU A 26 0.47 -1.79 -5.74
CA LEU A 26 0.41 -0.50 -6.45
C LEU A 26 1.80 -0.04 -6.86
N ALA A 27 1.85 0.65 -8.00
CA ALA A 27 3.01 1.39 -8.47
C ALA A 27 2.55 2.72 -9.04
N TYR A 28 3.41 3.73 -9.02
CA TYR A 28 3.08 5.04 -9.56
C TYR A 28 3.97 5.41 -10.73
N SER A 29 3.46 6.28 -11.60
CA SER A 29 4.19 6.83 -12.73
C SER A 29 3.76 8.26 -13.04
N ASN A 30 4.71 9.09 -13.46
CA ASN A 30 4.45 10.44 -13.95
C ASN A 30 4.21 10.48 -15.46
N ASP A 31 4.60 9.44 -16.20
CA ASP A 31 4.60 9.40 -17.67
C ASP A 31 3.85 8.20 -18.27
N LYS A 32 3.26 7.34 -17.41
CA LYS A 32 2.54 6.11 -17.76
C LYS A 32 3.41 4.98 -18.34
N ASN A 33 4.74 5.17 -18.39
CA ASN A 33 5.67 4.20 -18.96
C ASN A 33 6.65 3.67 -17.89
N ASN A 34 7.19 4.57 -17.07
CA ASN A 34 8.14 4.22 -16.02
C ASN A 34 7.40 4.14 -14.69
N PHE A 35 7.25 2.91 -14.17
CA PHE A 35 6.54 2.65 -12.92
C PHE A 35 7.51 2.35 -11.78
N GLU A 36 7.29 3.03 -10.65
CA GLU A 36 8.00 2.77 -9.40
C GLU A 36 7.07 2.05 -8.41
N PRO A 37 7.49 0.89 -7.86
CA PRO A 37 6.65 0.12 -6.95
C PRO A 37 6.46 0.86 -5.63
N LEU A 38 5.23 0.88 -5.14
CA LEU A 38 4.90 1.36 -3.81
C LEU A 38 4.99 0.21 -2.80
N ASN A 39 5.07 0.56 -1.52
CA ASN A 39 5.07 -0.34 -0.38
C ASN A 39 6.13 -1.44 -0.47
N HIS A 40 7.35 -1.09 -0.90
CA HIS A 40 8.44 -2.06 -1.08
C HIS A 40 8.08 -3.24 -1.99
N ASN A 41 7.28 -3.01 -3.04
CA ASN A 41 6.77 -4.06 -3.92
C ASN A 41 5.98 -5.15 -3.15
N SER A 42 5.31 -4.75 -2.06
CA SER A 42 4.46 -5.60 -1.23
C SER A 42 3.00 -5.22 -1.32
N GLY A 43 2.11 -6.19 -1.11
CA GLY A 43 0.66 -6.02 -1.19
C GLY A 43 0.15 -4.89 -0.31
N VAL A 44 -0.82 -4.13 -0.82
CA VAL A 44 -1.49 -3.03 -0.10
C VAL A 44 -2.96 -3.34 0.20
N LEU A 45 -3.54 -4.35 -0.45
CA LEU A 45 -4.92 -4.78 -0.26
C LEU A 45 -5.01 -6.30 -0.39
N PHE A 46 -5.66 -6.92 0.61
CA PHE A 46 -5.80 -8.36 0.76
C PHE A 46 -7.28 -8.69 0.96
N ALA A 47 -7.71 -9.87 0.49
CA ALA A 47 -9.03 -10.39 0.83
C ALA A 47 -9.08 -10.79 2.30
N LYS A 48 -10.20 -10.54 2.98
CA LYS A 48 -10.42 -10.99 4.36
C LYS A 48 -10.47 -12.51 4.41
N ALA A 49 -9.93 -13.07 5.49
CA ALA A 49 -10.16 -14.46 5.83
C ALA A 49 -11.65 -14.70 6.16
N VAL A 50 -12.11 -15.91 5.88
CA VAL A 50 -13.48 -16.32 6.18
C VAL A 50 -13.46 -17.22 7.42
N GLU A 51 -14.37 -16.97 8.36
CA GLU A 51 -14.53 -17.81 9.54
C GLU A 51 -15.23 -19.13 9.17
N ASN A 52 -14.62 -20.24 9.58
CA ASN A 52 -15.25 -21.54 9.57
C ASN A 52 -16.34 -21.57 10.65
N LYS A 53 -17.59 -21.75 10.24
CA LYS A 53 -18.75 -21.73 11.15
C LYS A 53 -18.77 -22.90 12.14
N GLU A 54 -18.05 -23.99 11.86
CA GLU A 54 -18.05 -25.18 12.70
C GLU A 54 -17.15 -25.05 13.93
N ASP A 55 -15.97 -24.43 13.75
CA ASP A 55 -14.92 -24.37 14.78
C ASP A 55 -14.38 -22.96 15.08
N GLY A 56 -14.85 -21.94 14.34
CA GLY A 56 -14.42 -20.55 14.49
C GLY A 56 -13.01 -20.26 13.95
N THR A 57 -12.37 -21.22 13.29
CA THR A 57 -11.04 -21.01 12.69
C THR A 57 -11.13 -20.09 11.47
N LEU A 58 -10.09 -19.32 11.21
CA LEU A 58 -10.04 -18.43 10.05
C LEU A 58 -9.37 -19.14 8.86
N LYS A 59 -10.12 -19.28 7.76
CA LYS A 59 -9.61 -19.74 6.48
C LYS A 59 -9.11 -18.55 5.67
N ALA A 60 -7.80 -18.50 5.45
CA ALA A 60 -7.20 -17.45 4.63
C ALA A 60 -7.73 -17.51 3.20
N LYS A 61 -7.97 -16.34 2.61
CA LYS A 61 -8.36 -16.15 1.22
C LYS A 61 -7.33 -15.22 0.56
N SER A 62 -7.27 -15.30 -0.76
CA SER A 62 -6.43 -14.45 -1.60
C SER A 62 -7.26 -13.81 -2.71
N LEU A 63 -6.64 -12.93 -3.49
CA LEU A 63 -7.30 -12.29 -4.64
C LEU A 63 -6.42 -12.34 -5.88
N ARG A 64 -7.06 -12.50 -7.04
CA ARG A 64 -6.43 -12.48 -8.36
C ARG A 64 -7.14 -11.48 -9.26
N ASN A 65 -6.41 -11.04 -10.27
CA ASN A 65 -6.87 -10.10 -11.31
C ASN A 65 -7.58 -8.85 -10.75
N PRO A 66 -7.04 -8.15 -9.73
CA PRO A 66 -7.65 -6.95 -9.21
C PRO A 66 -7.71 -5.88 -10.31
N TYR A 67 -8.90 -5.39 -10.60
CA TYR A 67 -9.15 -4.36 -11.59
C TYR A 67 -9.62 -3.09 -10.89
N LEU A 68 -8.79 -2.05 -10.99
CA LEU A 68 -9.00 -0.76 -10.32
C LEU A 68 -9.77 0.21 -11.22
N PHE A 69 -10.82 0.86 -10.73
CA PHE A 69 -11.63 1.79 -11.52
C PHE A 69 -12.17 2.94 -10.66
N HIS A 70 -12.71 3.96 -11.32
CA HIS A 70 -13.38 5.07 -10.66
C HIS A 70 -14.86 4.75 -10.43
N LEU A 71 -15.33 4.98 -9.21
CA LEU A 71 -16.75 5.01 -8.87
C LEU A 71 -17.39 6.30 -9.41
N ALA A 72 -18.72 6.35 -9.46
CA ALA A 72 -19.49 7.49 -9.98
C ALA A 72 -19.17 8.82 -9.28
N ASP A 73 -18.71 8.78 -8.03
CA ASP A 73 -18.31 9.95 -7.23
C ASP A 73 -16.80 10.30 -7.35
N ASN A 74 -16.07 9.61 -8.23
CA ASN A 74 -14.61 9.65 -8.40
C ASN A 74 -13.78 9.09 -7.21
N SER A 75 -14.42 8.40 -6.26
CA SER A 75 -13.69 7.48 -5.39
C SER A 75 -13.31 6.21 -6.17
N PHE A 76 -12.67 5.26 -5.51
CA PHE A 76 -12.05 4.10 -6.17
C PHE A 76 -12.80 2.82 -5.84
N GLY A 77 -13.01 2.00 -6.87
CA GLY A 77 -13.49 0.62 -6.75
C GLY A 77 -12.41 -0.36 -7.19
N VAL A 78 -12.34 -1.52 -6.54
CA VAL A 78 -11.54 -2.65 -7.00
C VAL A 78 -12.46 -3.87 -7.08
N LEU A 79 -12.53 -4.48 -8.26
CA LEU A 79 -13.08 -5.82 -8.40
C LEU A 79 -11.96 -6.83 -8.53
N ALA A 80 -12.06 -7.98 -7.87
CA ALA A 80 -11.08 -9.04 -7.96
C ALA A 80 -11.77 -10.42 -7.92
N ILE A 81 -11.06 -11.45 -8.38
CA ILE A 81 -11.47 -12.84 -8.21
C ILE A 81 -10.94 -13.31 -6.86
N ARG A 82 -11.84 -13.69 -5.94
CA ARG A 82 -11.44 -14.28 -4.66
C ARG A 82 -11.04 -15.74 -4.86
N THR A 83 -9.93 -16.14 -4.27
CA THR A 83 -9.38 -17.49 -4.34
C THR A 83 -9.15 -18.05 -2.93
N GLU A 84 -8.88 -19.34 -2.85
CA GLU A 84 -8.25 -19.92 -1.68
C GLU A 84 -6.84 -19.34 -1.48
N ALA A 85 -6.24 -19.61 -0.31
CA ALA A 85 -4.98 -19.02 0.12
C ALA A 85 -3.79 -19.20 -0.85
N GLU A 86 -3.81 -20.26 -1.65
CA GLU A 86 -2.75 -20.60 -2.62
C GLU A 86 -3.13 -20.25 -4.07
N GLY A 87 -4.29 -19.60 -4.27
CA GLY A 87 -4.78 -19.16 -5.58
C GLY A 87 -5.71 -20.12 -6.30
N ASP A 88 -6.02 -21.27 -5.69
CA ASP A 88 -7.03 -22.21 -6.21
C ASP A 88 -8.44 -21.59 -6.20
N PRO A 89 -9.34 -22.06 -7.08
CA PRO A 89 -10.74 -21.63 -7.08
C PRO A 89 -11.38 -21.75 -5.69
N ASP A 90 -12.09 -20.70 -5.30
CA ASP A 90 -12.89 -20.66 -4.08
C ASP A 90 -14.34 -21.01 -4.44
N GLU A 91 -14.81 -22.19 -4.02
CA GLU A 91 -16.19 -22.63 -4.31
C GLU A 91 -17.24 -21.63 -3.81
N ASP A 92 -16.96 -20.92 -2.70
CA ASP A 92 -17.87 -19.90 -2.15
C ASP A 92 -17.93 -18.63 -3.03
N SER A 93 -17.00 -18.46 -3.98
CA SER A 93 -16.95 -17.33 -4.91
C SER A 93 -17.38 -17.71 -6.33
N LYS A 94 -17.82 -18.95 -6.58
CA LYS A 94 -18.34 -19.37 -7.89
C LYS A 94 -19.51 -18.49 -8.31
N GLY A 95 -19.45 -17.91 -9.51
CA GLY A 95 -20.44 -16.94 -10.00
C GLY A 95 -20.33 -15.53 -9.41
N HIS A 96 -19.30 -15.25 -8.61
CA HIS A 96 -19.15 -14.00 -7.88
C HIS A 96 -17.80 -13.32 -8.13
N VAL A 97 -17.74 -12.02 -7.83
CA VAL A 97 -16.51 -11.22 -7.79
C VAL A 97 -16.44 -10.41 -6.50
N LEU A 98 -15.24 -10.21 -5.97
CA LEU A 98 -15.03 -9.49 -4.70
C LEU A 98 -14.92 -7.98 -4.96
N LEU A 99 -15.73 -7.18 -4.28
CA LEU A 99 -15.71 -5.72 -4.34
C LEU A 99 -15.02 -5.10 -3.14
N PHE A 100 -14.14 -4.15 -3.43
CA PHE A 100 -13.61 -3.19 -2.47
C PHE A 100 -13.92 -1.76 -2.91
N THR A 101 -14.06 -0.86 -1.96
CA THR A 101 -14.08 0.59 -2.19
C THR A 101 -12.95 1.27 -1.44
N SER A 102 -12.54 2.44 -1.93
CA SER A 102 -11.55 3.27 -1.27
C SER A 102 -11.75 4.74 -1.63
N PRO A 103 -11.68 5.67 -0.66
CA PRO A 103 -11.69 7.10 -0.97
C PRO A 103 -10.33 7.60 -1.48
N ASP A 104 -9.24 6.88 -1.26
CA ASP A 104 -7.88 7.43 -1.39
C ASP A 104 -6.77 6.44 -1.77
N LEU A 105 -7.10 5.17 -2.08
CA LEU A 105 -6.19 4.06 -2.36
C LEU A 105 -5.24 3.69 -1.21
N LEU A 106 -5.52 4.17 0.00
CA LEU A 106 -4.78 3.85 1.23
C LEU A 106 -5.69 3.18 2.27
N HIS A 107 -6.96 3.55 2.30
CA HIS A 107 -7.97 2.96 3.17
C HIS A 107 -8.97 2.20 2.31
N TYR A 108 -9.01 0.89 2.47
CA TYR A 108 -9.89 0.02 1.70
C TYR A 108 -10.99 -0.55 2.60
N GLU A 109 -12.19 -0.64 2.07
CA GLU A 109 -13.29 -1.37 2.65
C GLU A 109 -13.64 -2.55 1.73
N GLU A 110 -13.55 -3.77 2.25
CA GLU A 110 -14.11 -4.93 1.56
C GLU A 110 -15.62 -4.95 1.77
N ILE A 111 -16.37 -4.74 0.68
CA ILE A 111 -17.84 -4.75 0.66
C ILE A 111 -18.36 -6.19 0.65
N GLY A 112 -17.68 -7.07 -0.09
CA GLY A 112 -18.00 -8.49 -0.18
C GLY A 112 -18.18 -8.98 -1.60
N LEU A 113 -18.78 -10.17 -1.74
CA LEU A 113 -19.02 -10.80 -3.03
C LEU A 113 -20.25 -10.20 -3.74
N ILE A 114 -20.08 -9.88 -5.01
CA ILE A 114 -21.14 -9.49 -5.95
C ILE A 114 -21.54 -10.73 -6.75
N ASP A 115 -22.82 -11.09 -6.70
CA ASP A 115 -23.42 -12.17 -7.51
C ASP A 115 -23.61 -11.70 -8.96
N LEU A 116 -22.94 -12.36 -9.91
CA LEU A 116 -23.05 -12.08 -11.35
C LEU A 116 -24.21 -12.85 -12.01
N ARG A 117 -25.07 -13.49 -11.21
CA ARG A 117 -26.21 -14.31 -11.64
C ARG A 117 -25.80 -15.46 -12.56
N ALA A 118 -24.66 -16.06 -12.26
CA ALA A 118 -24.11 -17.19 -13.01
C ALA A 118 -23.62 -18.28 -12.04
N ASP A 119 -23.50 -19.52 -12.52
CA ASP A 119 -22.99 -20.66 -11.74
C ASP A 119 -21.71 -21.23 -12.38
N VAL A 120 -20.76 -20.35 -12.67
CA VAL A 120 -19.46 -20.66 -13.31
C VAL A 120 -18.35 -19.88 -12.62
N PHE A 121 -17.11 -20.39 -12.67
CA PHE A 121 -15.97 -19.64 -12.18
C PHE A 121 -15.63 -18.48 -13.13
N VAL A 122 -15.40 -17.31 -12.54
CA VAL A 122 -14.92 -16.14 -13.27
C VAL A 122 -13.41 -16.28 -13.44
N ALA A 123 -12.95 -16.32 -14.70
CA ALA A 123 -11.53 -16.42 -15.03
C ALA A 123 -10.87 -15.05 -15.12
N ASP A 124 -11.59 -14.04 -15.62
CA ASP A 124 -11.10 -12.67 -15.70
C ASP A 124 -12.21 -11.62 -15.74
N LEU A 125 -11.90 -10.37 -15.38
CA LEU A 125 -12.86 -9.26 -15.37
C LEU A 125 -12.25 -7.89 -15.61
N ILE A 126 -13.05 -6.97 -16.15
CA ILE A 126 -12.85 -5.52 -16.11
C ILE A 126 -14.13 -4.83 -15.65
N CYS A 127 -14.01 -3.62 -15.12
CA CYS A 127 -15.16 -2.81 -14.74
C CYS A 127 -14.92 -1.33 -14.99
N TYR A 128 -15.97 -0.62 -15.40
CA TYR A 128 -15.95 0.83 -15.54
C TYR A 128 -17.35 1.40 -15.31
N TYR A 129 -17.41 2.67 -14.94
CA TYR A 129 -18.65 3.44 -14.90
C TYR A 129 -18.88 4.11 -16.25
N ASP A 130 -20.02 3.81 -16.88
CA ASP A 130 -20.51 4.52 -18.05
C ASP A 130 -21.27 5.77 -17.58
N SER A 131 -20.67 6.94 -17.82
CA SER A 131 -21.26 8.21 -17.41
C SER A 131 -22.42 8.67 -18.30
N GLU A 132 -22.50 8.17 -19.54
CA GLU A 132 -23.59 8.52 -20.46
C GLU A 132 -24.86 7.77 -20.07
N GLU A 133 -24.73 6.47 -19.80
CA GLU A 133 -25.84 5.58 -19.44
C GLU A 133 -26.05 5.46 -17.91
N GLN A 134 -25.20 6.12 -17.13
CA GLN A 134 -25.22 6.21 -15.66
C GLN A 134 -25.27 4.86 -14.94
N HIS A 135 -24.47 3.89 -15.40
CA HIS A 135 -24.36 2.57 -14.79
C HIS A 135 -22.92 2.04 -14.85
N TYR A 136 -22.62 1.08 -13.99
CA TYR A 136 -21.43 0.26 -14.07
C TYR A 136 -21.62 -0.87 -15.07
N VAL A 137 -20.56 -1.16 -15.81
CA VAL A 137 -20.45 -2.33 -16.68
C VAL A 137 -19.40 -3.25 -16.08
N ILE A 138 -19.80 -4.47 -15.71
CA ILE A 138 -18.89 -5.55 -15.32
C ILE A 138 -18.76 -6.47 -16.53
N HIS A 139 -17.59 -6.52 -17.14
CA HIS A 139 -17.32 -7.36 -18.30
C HIS A 139 -16.34 -8.45 -17.88
N TRP A 140 -16.75 -9.71 -17.99
CA TRP A 140 -16.01 -10.84 -17.45
C TRP A 140 -16.05 -12.04 -18.38
N CYS A 141 -15.14 -12.98 -18.18
CA CYS A 141 -15.13 -14.26 -18.88
C CYS A 141 -15.01 -15.43 -17.92
N ASP A 142 -15.55 -16.58 -18.34
CA ASP A 142 -15.41 -17.83 -17.61
C ASP A 142 -14.14 -18.61 -18.05
N GLU A 143 -13.88 -19.73 -17.39
CA GLU A 143 -12.73 -20.60 -17.69
C GLU A 143 -12.84 -21.33 -19.04
N GLU A 144 -14.04 -21.37 -19.64
CA GLU A 144 -14.28 -21.97 -20.96
C GLU A 144 -14.06 -20.96 -22.11
N GLY A 145 -13.79 -19.69 -21.79
CA GLY A 145 -13.55 -18.63 -22.76
C GLY A 145 -14.82 -17.97 -23.29
N ASN A 146 -15.96 -18.11 -22.61
CA ASN A 146 -17.16 -17.34 -22.90
C ASN A 146 -17.11 -15.98 -22.19
N TYR A 147 -17.68 -14.95 -22.82
CA TYR A 147 -17.66 -13.58 -22.34
C TYR A 147 -19.07 -13.06 -22.05
N TYR A 148 -19.19 -12.31 -20.96
CA TYR A 148 -20.46 -11.80 -20.46
C TYR A 148 -20.36 -10.38 -19.94
N ARG A 149 -21.48 -9.67 -19.92
CA ARG A 149 -21.63 -8.36 -19.28
C ARG A 149 -22.80 -8.36 -18.30
N ASN A 150 -22.57 -7.79 -17.13
CA ASN A 150 -23.62 -7.37 -16.22
C ASN A 150 -23.60 -5.85 -16.11
N TYR A 151 -24.77 -5.27 -15.87
CA TYR A 151 -24.94 -3.86 -15.61
C TYR A 151 -25.40 -3.63 -14.17
N SER A 152 -25.09 -2.47 -13.61
CA SER A 152 -25.53 -2.10 -12.26
C SER A 152 -25.60 -0.60 -12.12
N ARG A 153 -26.66 -0.07 -11.51
CA ARG A 153 -26.71 1.37 -11.16
C ARG A 153 -25.94 1.70 -9.87
N ASP A 154 -25.75 0.70 -9.01
CA ASP A 154 -25.08 0.84 -7.72
C ASP A 154 -24.46 -0.49 -7.30
N LEU A 155 -23.13 -0.61 -7.40
CA LEU A 155 -22.41 -1.82 -7.02
C LEU A 155 -22.52 -2.15 -5.52
N LEU A 156 -22.93 -1.21 -4.68
CA LEU A 156 -23.17 -1.44 -3.25
C LEU A 156 -24.55 -2.07 -2.98
N GLN A 157 -25.41 -2.15 -4.00
CA GLN A 157 -26.71 -2.80 -3.96
C GLN A 157 -26.68 -4.04 -4.85
N PRO A 158 -26.42 -5.25 -4.31
CA PRO A 158 -26.32 -6.49 -5.07
C PRO A 158 -27.56 -6.81 -5.92
N GLU A 159 -28.73 -6.32 -5.50
CA GLU A 159 -29.99 -6.49 -6.22
C GLU A 159 -30.04 -5.69 -7.53
N SER A 160 -29.13 -4.73 -7.71
CA SER A 160 -29.05 -3.91 -8.92
C SER A 160 -28.29 -4.57 -10.08
N ILE A 161 -27.59 -5.68 -9.82
CA ILE A 161 -26.85 -6.43 -10.84
C ILE A 161 -27.84 -7.16 -11.76
N THR A 162 -27.76 -6.90 -13.06
CA THR A 162 -28.57 -7.56 -14.08
C THR A 162 -28.15 -9.02 -14.29
N GLU A 163 -28.98 -9.79 -15.00
CA GLU A 163 -28.55 -11.07 -15.59
C GLU A 163 -27.37 -10.86 -16.56
N PRO A 164 -26.47 -11.86 -16.72
CA PRO A 164 -25.33 -11.76 -17.61
C PRO A 164 -25.77 -11.88 -19.07
N GLU A 165 -25.42 -10.88 -19.88
CA GLU A 165 -25.62 -10.89 -21.33
C GLU A 165 -24.35 -11.37 -22.02
N LYS A 166 -24.47 -12.19 -23.07
CA LYS A 166 -23.31 -12.57 -23.89
C LYS A 166 -22.65 -11.32 -24.48
N ALA A 167 -21.32 -11.28 -24.44
CA ALA A 167 -20.54 -10.15 -24.89
C ALA A 167 -19.41 -10.60 -25.83
N GLU A 168 -18.89 -9.63 -26.58
CA GLU A 168 -17.63 -9.79 -27.32
C GLU A 168 -16.44 -9.80 -26.36
N PRO A 169 -15.32 -10.48 -26.69
CA PRO A 169 -14.12 -10.48 -25.85
C PRO A 169 -13.61 -9.09 -25.47
N PHE A 170 -13.11 -8.94 -24.23
CA PHE A 170 -12.30 -7.78 -23.84
C PHE A 170 -10.81 -8.11 -23.85
N ALA A 171 -10.00 -7.06 -24.00
CA ALA A 171 -8.56 -7.13 -23.87
C ALA A 171 -8.08 -6.06 -22.90
N LEU A 172 -7.10 -6.41 -22.08
CA LEU A 172 -6.36 -5.42 -21.31
C LEU A 172 -5.34 -4.69 -22.18
N ALA A 173 -5.07 -3.45 -21.81
CA ALA A 173 -3.91 -2.75 -22.32
C ALA A 173 -2.63 -3.48 -21.86
N THR A 174 -1.73 -3.77 -22.80
CA THR A 174 -0.41 -4.31 -22.46
C THR A 174 0.38 -3.25 -21.71
N ILE A 175 0.82 -3.58 -20.50
CA ILE A 175 1.66 -2.72 -19.67
C ILE A 175 3.00 -3.43 -19.50
N SER A 176 4.07 -2.77 -19.90
CA SER A 176 5.43 -3.23 -19.66
C SER A 176 5.97 -2.53 -18.41
N THR A 177 6.63 -3.29 -17.54
CA THR A 177 7.25 -2.78 -16.33
C THR A 177 8.42 -3.66 -15.94
N ASP A 178 9.45 -3.05 -15.37
CA ASP A 178 10.64 -3.74 -14.84
C ASP A 178 10.48 -4.10 -13.36
N ILE A 179 9.28 -3.91 -12.78
CA ILE A 179 8.98 -4.29 -11.39
C ILE A 179 9.04 -5.80 -11.27
N GLU A 180 9.94 -6.28 -10.40
CA GLU A 180 10.21 -7.69 -10.20
C GLU A 180 8.94 -8.49 -9.85
N GLY A 181 8.65 -9.48 -10.69
CA GLY A 181 7.53 -10.41 -10.53
C GLY A 181 6.15 -9.78 -10.73
N ALA A 182 6.04 -8.53 -11.18
CA ALA A 182 4.75 -7.90 -11.40
C ALA A 182 3.94 -8.61 -12.50
N VAL A 183 2.64 -8.76 -12.25
CA VAL A 183 1.63 -9.19 -13.21
C VAL A 183 0.65 -8.03 -13.41
N PRO A 184 0.94 -7.10 -14.34
CA PRO A 184 0.17 -5.88 -14.53
C PRO A 184 -1.29 -6.17 -14.89
N ARG A 185 -2.22 -5.44 -14.25
CA ARG A 185 -3.63 -5.47 -14.64
C ARG A 185 -4.01 -4.24 -15.42
N ASN A 186 -4.06 -3.09 -14.76
CA ASN A 186 -4.55 -1.86 -15.37
C ASN A 186 -3.97 -0.62 -14.71
N VAL A 187 -4.05 0.49 -15.43
CA VAL A 187 -3.55 1.81 -14.99
C VAL A 187 -4.70 2.79 -14.97
N ILE A 188 -4.86 3.52 -13.86
CA ILE A 188 -5.78 4.65 -13.78
C ILE A 188 -5.02 5.95 -13.59
N GLU A 189 -5.63 7.05 -14.04
CA GLU A 189 -5.19 8.39 -13.67
C GLU A 189 -5.81 8.79 -12.33
N VAL A 190 -5.00 9.38 -11.47
CA VAL A 190 -5.40 9.94 -10.18
C VAL A 190 -4.99 11.42 -10.09
N SER A 191 -5.73 12.16 -9.26
CA SER A 191 -5.39 13.55 -8.95
C SER A 191 -3.99 13.65 -8.34
N ALA A 192 -3.32 14.80 -8.53
CA ALA A 192 -2.00 15.04 -7.95
C ALA A 192 -1.99 14.87 -6.42
N ALA A 193 -3.06 15.31 -5.74
CA ALA A 193 -3.18 15.20 -4.29
C ALA A 193 -3.24 13.73 -3.81
N VAL A 194 -4.00 12.87 -4.49
CA VAL A 194 -4.08 11.44 -4.17
C VAL A 194 -2.73 10.78 -4.45
N GLY A 195 -2.15 11.03 -5.62
CA GLY A 195 -0.87 10.48 -6.04
C GLY A 195 0.28 10.84 -5.10
N GLU A 196 0.43 12.13 -4.77
CA GLU A 196 1.42 12.59 -3.80
C GLU A 196 1.23 11.91 -2.44
N ARG A 197 -0.01 11.82 -1.96
CA ARG A 197 -0.29 11.20 -0.66
C ARG A 197 0.06 9.70 -0.65
N LEU A 198 -0.23 8.98 -1.73
CA LEU A 198 0.17 7.58 -1.89
C LEU A 198 1.68 7.41 -1.81
N VAL A 199 2.43 8.18 -2.61
CA VAL A 199 3.90 8.12 -2.64
C VAL A 199 4.45 8.41 -1.24
N ARG A 200 3.99 9.47 -0.58
CA ARG A 200 4.47 9.84 0.76
C ARG A 200 4.15 8.79 1.83
N LYS A 201 3.07 8.02 1.68
CA LYS A 201 2.64 7.02 2.65
C LYS A 201 3.23 5.63 2.41
N LEU A 202 3.52 5.30 1.16
CA LEU A 202 3.94 3.95 0.77
C LEU A 202 5.39 3.90 0.26
N THR A 203 6.16 4.98 0.40
CA THR A 203 7.60 4.97 0.12
C THR A 203 8.39 5.32 1.38
N VAL A 204 9.64 4.89 1.43
CA VAL A 204 10.54 5.21 2.55
C VAL A 204 10.84 6.71 2.52
N PRO A 205 10.58 7.45 3.61
CA PRO A 205 10.99 8.83 3.71
C PRO A 205 12.50 8.95 3.66
N ILE A 206 13.02 9.72 2.70
CA ILE A 206 14.45 10.03 2.59
C ILE A 206 14.70 11.45 3.05
N ASN A 207 15.82 11.69 3.74
CA ASN A 207 16.23 13.05 4.08
C ASN A 207 16.66 13.78 2.81
N ILE A 208 16.00 14.89 2.49
CA ILE A 208 16.23 15.68 1.27
C ILE A 208 16.95 17.00 1.53
N LYS A 209 16.94 17.48 2.79
CA LYS A 209 17.58 18.75 3.16
C LYS A 209 17.89 18.79 4.66
N MET A 210 19.01 19.43 5.00
CA MET A 210 19.33 19.87 6.35
C MET A 210 19.36 21.40 6.41
N GLU A 211 18.64 21.98 7.36
CA GLU A 211 18.62 23.42 7.62
C GLU A 211 19.23 23.70 9.00
N VAL A 212 20.20 24.61 9.06
CA VAL A 212 20.80 25.09 10.30
C VAL A 212 20.90 26.62 10.22
N PRO A 213 20.75 27.36 11.33
CA PRO A 213 20.91 28.82 11.29
C PRO A 213 22.28 29.23 10.75
N GLU A 214 22.32 30.23 9.85
CA GLU A 214 23.58 30.75 9.28
C GLU A 214 24.45 31.45 10.33
N THR A 215 23.84 31.98 11.39
CA THR A 215 24.53 32.60 12.52
C THR A 215 23.86 32.18 13.82
N ILE A 216 24.68 31.81 14.80
CA ILE A 216 24.27 31.41 16.14
C ILE A 216 24.96 32.35 17.14
N CYS A 217 24.19 32.96 18.03
CA CYS A 217 24.73 33.68 19.17
C CYS A 217 24.79 32.71 20.36
N ALA A 218 25.99 32.44 20.86
CA ALA A 218 26.20 31.57 22.01
C ALA A 218 27.22 32.21 22.96
N SER A 219 26.91 32.20 24.26
CA SER A 219 27.80 32.65 25.35
C SER A 219 28.71 31.52 25.86
N GLY A 220 28.40 30.27 25.49
CA GLY A 220 29.15 29.09 25.89
C GLY A 220 28.84 27.85 25.03
N PRO A 221 29.62 26.77 25.18
CA PRO A 221 29.48 25.56 24.37
C PRO A 221 28.12 24.86 24.56
N GLU A 222 27.50 24.95 25.73
CA GLU A 222 26.20 24.33 26.00
C GLU A 222 25.05 24.99 25.22
N GLU A 223 25.08 26.31 25.06
CA GLU A 223 24.10 27.02 24.23
C GLU A 223 24.21 26.59 22.76
N LEU A 224 25.44 26.43 22.26
CA LEU A 224 25.69 25.97 20.91
C LEU A 224 25.25 24.51 20.71
N LYS A 225 25.49 23.62 21.68
CA LYS A 225 24.99 22.22 21.67
C LYS A 225 23.46 22.12 21.69
N SER A 226 22.77 23.14 22.20
CA SER A 226 21.29 23.16 22.19
C SER A 226 20.71 23.41 20.79
N VAL A 227 21.51 23.95 19.86
CA VAL A 227 21.09 24.20 18.47
C VAL A 227 20.86 22.87 17.75
N ARG A 228 19.68 22.75 17.13
CA ARG A 228 19.28 21.59 16.34
C ARG A 228 19.28 21.92 14.85
N ALA A 229 19.75 20.96 14.05
CA ALA A 229 19.57 21.01 12.61
C ALA A 229 18.18 20.44 12.26
N LYS A 230 17.43 21.15 11.45
CA LYS A 230 16.11 20.74 10.96
C LYS A 230 16.30 19.87 9.71
N ALA A 231 15.97 18.60 9.84
CA ALA A 231 15.95 17.63 8.75
C ALA A 231 14.58 17.66 8.07
N LEU A 232 14.53 17.85 6.75
CA LEU A 232 13.31 17.70 5.95
C LEU A 232 13.35 16.38 5.20
N TYR A 233 12.20 15.71 5.15
CA TYR A 233 12.04 14.41 4.49
C TYR A 233 11.17 14.51 3.24
N SER A 234 11.33 13.55 2.32
CA SER A 234 10.59 13.48 1.05
C SER A 234 9.07 13.37 1.23
N ASP A 235 8.61 12.88 2.39
CA ASP A 235 7.20 12.81 2.76
C ASP A 235 6.65 14.12 3.36
N GLY A 236 7.46 15.17 3.41
CA GLY A 236 7.12 16.46 4.01
C GLY A 236 7.24 16.48 5.53
N THR A 237 7.62 15.37 6.17
CA THR A 237 7.87 15.36 7.62
C THR A 237 9.18 16.06 7.95
N VAL A 238 9.31 16.45 9.21
CA VAL A 238 10.46 17.17 9.75
C VAL A 238 10.91 16.52 11.03
N ASP A 239 12.22 16.44 11.23
CA ASP A 239 12.83 16.08 12.51
C ASP A 239 13.93 17.08 12.90
N TYR A 240 14.23 17.18 14.20
CA TYR A 240 15.23 18.09 14.74
C TYR A 240 16.39 17.30 15.34
N LYS A 241 17.50 17.26 14.60
CA LYS A 241 18.68 16.46 14.93
C LYS A 241 19.68 17.27 15.75
N ALA A 242 20.36 16.61 16.69
CA ALA A 242 21.50 17.23 17.37
C ALA A 242 22.64 17.46 16.37
N VAL A 243 23.52 18.41 16.67
CA VAL A 243 24.72 18.69 15.86
C VAL A 243 25.94 18.53 16.75
N ASN A 244 26.86 17.70 16.31
CA ASN A 244 28.20 17.60 16.89
C ASN A 244 29.04 18.72 16.28
N TRP A 245 29.09 19.87 16.97
CA TRP A 245 29.86 21.04 16.55
C TRP A 245 31.36 20.83 16.77
N ASP A 246 32.16 21.25 15.81
CA ASP A 246 33.61 21.40 15.94
C ASP A 246 33.90 22.73 16.65
N LEU A 247 34.42 22.64 17.88
CA LEU A 247 34.65 23.77 18.77
C LEU A 247 36.13 24.11 18.92
N ASP A 248 37.02 23.41 18.22
CA ASP A 248 38.48 23.53 18.42
C ASP A 248 39.00 24.94 18.14
N LYS A 249 38.27 25.71 17.31
CA LYS A 249 38.62 27.06 16.88
C LYS A 249 37.89 28.18 17.65
N VAL A 250 37.04 27.84 18.63
CA VAL A 250 36.26 28.83 19.38
C VAL A 250 36.95 29.17 20.69
N ASP A 251 37.41 30.42 20.83
CA ASP A 251 37.85 30.95 22.13
C ASP A 251 36.68 31.61 22.85
N TRP A 252 36.13 30.91 23.84
CA TRP A 252 34.98 31.38 24.63
C TRP A 252 35.30 32.57 25.55
N ASN A 253 36.57 32.95 25.72
CA ASN A 253 36.97 34.12 26.51
C ASN A 253 37.06 35.40 25.66
N VAL A 254 36.98 35.29 24.33
CA VAL A 254 37.12 36.42 23.41
C VAL A 254 35.81 36.62 22.64
N PRO A 255 35.05 37.69 22.92
CA PRO A 255 33.85 38.01 22.13
C PRO A 255 34.21 38.26 20.66
N GLY A 256 33.48 37.63 19.74
CA GLY A 256 33.77 37.76 18.31
C GLY A 256 32.88 36.90 17.43
N ARG A 257 33.14 36.96 16.12
CA ARG A 257 32.53 36.07 15.13
C ARG A 257 33.50 34.95 14.80
N TYR A 258 33.06 33.72 15.02
CA TYR A 258 33.82 32.51 14.73
C TYR A 258 33.13 31.74 13.61
N GLN A 259 33.92 31.18 12.68
CA GLN A 259 33.43 30.25 11.68
C GLN A 259 33.65 28.82 12.20
N ILE A 260 32.56 28.10 12.35
CA ILE A 260 32.54 26.72 12.87
C ILE A 260 31.89 25.79 11.85
N THR A 261 32.14 24.50 12.01
CA THR A 261 31.45 23.44 11.28
C THR A 261 30.84 22.44 12.26
N GLY A 262 29.95 21.60 11.79
CA GLY A 262 29.35 20.57 12.64
C GLY A 262 28.84 19.41 11.80
N THR A 263 28.75 18.24 12.42
CA THR A 263 28.17 17.04 11.80
C THR A 263 26.85 16.73 12.47
N VAL A 264 25.81 16.52 11.67
CA VAL A 264 24.49 16.13 12.18
C VAL A 264 24.61 14.77 12.87
N TYR A 265 24.14 14.67 14.10
CA TYR A 265 24.14 13.42 14.84
C TYR A 265 23.01 12.53 14.34
N GLN A 266 23.36 11.28 14.02
CA GLN A 266 22.43 10.21 13.71
C GLN A 266 22.67 9.07 14.70
N GLU A 267 21.64 8.78 15.48
CA GLU A 267 21.66 7.66 16.42
C GLU A 267 21.86 6.34 15.65
N ARG A 268 22.73 5.47 16.15
CA ARG A 268 22.98 4.15 15.57
C ARG A 268 22.61 3.09 16.59
N TYR A 269 21.63 2.28 16.26
CA TYR A 269 21.23 1.12 17.07
C TYR A 269 21.98 -0.11 16.60
N GLY A 270 22.51 -0.89 17.54
CA GLY A 270 23.06 -2.22 17.25
C GLY A 270 21.97 -3.17 16.74
N PHE A 271 22.36 -4.17 15.97
CA PHE A 271 21.48 -5.27 15.60
C PHE A 271 21.81 -6.52 16.43
N PRO A 272 20.81 -7.18 17.06
CA PRO A 272 19.40 -6.80 17.08
C PRO A 272 19.12 -5.59 17.99
N ILE A 273 18.08 -4.80 17.67
CA ILE A 273 17.67 -3.66 18.50
C ILE A 273 17.12 -4.14 19.86
N ALA A 274 16.46 -5.29 19.86
CA ALA A 274 16.01 -6.00 21.06
C ALA A 274 16.09 -7.51 20.83
N GLU A 275 16.75 -8.23 21.73
CA GLU A 275 16.83 -9.70 21.70
C GLU A 275 15.50 -10.33 22.11
N ASN A 276 15.17 -11.49 21.52
CA ASN A 276 13.94 -12.24 21.81
C ASN A 276 12.66 -11.39 21.71
N ARG A 277 12.64 -10.45 20.76
CA ARG A 277 11.48 -9.60 20.43
C ARG A 277 11.18 -9.74 18.95
N ALA A 278 10.23 -10.62 18.62
CA ALA A 278 9.74 -10.80 17.26
C ALA A 278 8.53 -9.88 16.97
N ASP A 279 8.29 -9.63 15.68
CA ASP A 279 7.12 -8.92 15.16
C ASP A 279 6.79 -7.58 15.87
N PRO A 280 7.75 -6.62 15.91
CA PRO A 280 7.53 -5.36 16.60
C PRO A 280 6.47 -4.52 15.89
N CYS A 281 5.44 -4.15 16.63
CA CYS A 281 4.46 -3.14 16.27
C CYS A 281 4.67 -1.87 17.09
N ILE A 282 4.79 -0.73 16.41
CA ILE A 282 4.92 0.58 17.04
C ILE A 282 3.66 1.40 16.73
N ILE A 283 2.90 1.73 17.77
CA ILE A 283 1.70 2.56 17.65
C ILE A 283 1.82 3.84 18.49
N LYS A 284 1.32 4.95 17.95
CA LYS A 284 1.19 6.20 18.69
C LYS A 284 -0.18 6.24 19.38
N TRP A 285 -0.19 6.32 20.70
CA TRP A 285 -1.42 6.44 21.48
C TRP A 285 -1.26 7.45 22.63
N LYS A 286 -2.24 8.36 22.80
CA LYS A 286 -2.24 9.41 23.84
C LYS A 286 -0.90 10.15 24.02
N GLY A 287 -0.26 10.52 22.90
CA GLY A 287 1.00 11.26 22.90
C GLY A 287 2.26 10.45 23.19
N LYS A 288 2.16 9.11 23.32
CA LYS A 288 3.29 8.21 23.52
C LYS A 288 3.37 7.19 22.37
N TYR A 289 4.57 6.71 22.08
CA TYR A 289 4.76 5.54 21.24
C TYR A 289 4.80 4.30 22.13
N TYR A 290 4.04 3.28 21.75
CA TYR A 290 4.02 1.98 22.37
C TYR A 290 4.70 1.01 21.43
N PHE A 291 5.72 0.33 21.94
CA PHE A 291 6.36 -0.80 21.28
C PHE A 291 5.77 -2.07 21.86
N ILE A 292 5.19 -2.90 20.99
CA ILE A 292 4.62 -4.19 21.34
C ILE A 292 5.31 -5.20 20.43
N ALA A 293 5.76 -6.32 20.99
CA ALA A 293 6.45 -7.38 20.26
C ALA A 293 6.19 -8.71 20.96
N THR A 294 6.24 -9.81 20.21
CA THR A 294 6.20 -11.16 20.77
C THR A 294 7.44 -11.38 21.63
N ASN A 295 7.27 -11.98 22.81
CA ASN A 295 8.36 -12.30 23.71
C ASN A 295 8.77 -13.76 23.54
N ASP A 296 9.90 -13.97 22.87
CA ASP A 296 10.35 -15.32 22.50
C ASP A 296 11.39 -15.86 23.49
N ALA A 297 11.60 -15.16 24.62
CA ALA A 297 12.70 -15.46 25.55
C ALA A 297 12.60 -16.86 26.18
N ASP A 298 11.41 -17.46 26.18
CA ASP A 298 11.15 -18.81 26.67
C ASP A 298 10.71 -19.79 25.57
N GLY A 299 10.90 -19.44 24.30
CA GLY A 299 10.44 -20.25 23.16
C GLY A 299 8.92 -20.22 22.98
N ASN A 300 8.29 -19.05 23.18
CA ASN A 300 6.86 -18.79 23.00
C ASN A 300 5.95 -19.58 23.97
N GLN A 301 6.41 -19.79 25.20
CA GLN A 301 5.66 -20.52 26.24
C GLN A 301 4.88 -19.60 27.20
N SER A 302 5.10 -18.29 27.11
CA SER A 302 4.40 -17.28 27.91
C SER A 302 3.06 -16.88 27.26
N LEU A 303 1.94 -17.20 27.93
CA LEU A 303 0.64 -16.54 27.77
C LEU A 303 0.44 -15.50 28.88
#